data_AF-A0A0C5AYK4-F1
#
_entry.id   AF-A0A0C5AYK4-F1
#
_cell.length_a   1.000
_cell.length_b   1.000
_cell.length_c   1.000
_cell.angle_alpha   90.00
_cell.angle_beta   90.00
_cell.angle_gamma   90.00
#
_symmetry.space_group_name_H-M   'P 1'
#
loop_
_entity.id
_entity.type
_entity.pdbx_description
1 polymer ?
#
loop_
_entity_poly.entity_id
_entity_poly.type
_entity_poly.pdbx_seq_one_letter_code
_entity_poly.pdbx_strand_id
1 'polypeptide(L)'
;MRQLEKVNLRLKRRVADLNLDKAMLQDILAKKALTLARLREWPRDLQARYGASERQVCFAQQVSSSSFRCRFVAADDSALRLRIKEIIETRIHYRYRRVHVMLRREGLVG
;
A
#
# COMPACT_ATOMS: atom_id res chain seq x y z
N MET A 1 7.03 -5.13 46.32
CA MET A 1 7.94 -4.33 45.48
C MET A 1 7.99 -4.74 44.00
N ARG A 2 8.19 -6.03 43.64
CA ARG A 2 8.27 -6.48 42.22
C ARG A 2 7.08 -6.18 41.30
N GLN A 3 5.87 -6.00 41.84
CA GLN A 3 4.68 -5.72 41.02
C GLN A 3 4.70 -4.30 40.44
N LEU A 4 5.13 -3.32 41.23
CA LEU A 4 5.25 -1.92 40.80
C LEU A 4 6.31 -1.76 39.71
N GLU A 5 7.44 -2.47 39.82
CA GLU A 5 8.49 -2.48 38.80
C GLU A 5 7.99 -3.04 37.46
N LYS A 6 7.24 -4.16 37.50
CA LYS A 6 6.63 -4.75 36.29
C LYS A 6 5.63 -3.81 35.62
N VAL A 7 4.78 -3.14 36.41
CA VAL A 7 3.80 -2.18 35.87
C VAL A 7 4.51 -0.95 35.29
N ASN A 8 5.54 -0.42 35.97
CA ASN A 8 6.33 0.69 35.46
C ASN A 8 7.04 0.36 34.15
N LEU A 9 7.58 -0.85 34.00
CA LEU A 9 8.17 -1.31 32.74
C LEU A 9 7.13 -1.36 31.62
N ARG A 10 5.92 -1.85 31.90
CA ARG A 10 4.82 -1.88 30.92
C ARG A 10 4.37 -0.48 30.53
N LEU A 11 4.28 0.44 31.49
CA LEU A 11 3.90 1.83 31.23
C LEU A 11 4.96 2.54 30.40
N LYS A 12 6.24 2.41 30.75
CA LYS A 12 7.35 3.00 29.99
C LYS A 12 7.34 2.53 28.53
N ARG A 13 7.08 1.24 28.30
CA ARG A 13 6.93 0.69 26.94
C ARG A 13 5.75 1.32 26.20
N ARG A 14 4.55 1.34 26.81
CA ARG A 14 3.36 1.94 26.20
C ARG A 14 3.54 3.42 25.88
N VAL A 15 4.18 4.18 26.77
CA VAL A 15 4.46 5.61 26.56
C VAL A 15 5.43 5.79 25.39
N ALA A 16 6.45 4.95 25.26
CA ALA A 16 7.36 4.99 24.13
C ALA A 16 6.63 4.68 22.80
N ASP A 17 5.79 3.64 22.78
CA ASP A 17 5.00 3.27 21.60
C ASP A 17 4.05 4.41 21.18
N LEU A 18 3.32 5.00 22.13
CA LEU A 18 2.39 6.10 21.86
C LEU A 18 3.11 7.39 21.42
N ASN A 19 4.30 7.67 21.95
CA ASN A 19 5.10 8.81 21.52
C ASN A 19 5.59 8.65 20.08
N LEU A 20 5.97 7.42 19.69
CA LEU A 20 6.33 7.10 18.31
C LEU A 20 5.14 7.34 17.37
N ASP A 21 3.98 6.79 17.71
CA ASP A 21 2.75 6.94 16.93
C ASP A 21 2.34 8.42 16.80
N LYS A 22 2.44 9.19 17.89
CA LYS A 22 2.16 10.63 17.89
C LYS A 22 3.09 11.38 16.93
N ALA A 23 4.39 11.11 16.96
CA ALA A 23 5.36 11.75 16.08
C ALA A 23 5.06 11.43 14.60
N MET A 24 4.75 10.18 14.30
CA MET A 24 4.35 9.74 12.96
C MET A 24 3.08 10.46 12.47
N LEU A 25 2.05 10.56 13.32
CA LEU A 25 0.79 11.23 12.99
C LEU A 25 0.96 12.74 12.77
N GLN A 26 1.81 13.41 13.55
CA GLN A 26 2.14 14.81 13.33
C GLN A 26 2.80 15.03 11.97
N ASP A 27 3.70 14.13 11.58
CA ASP A 27 4.37 14.20 10.28
C ASP A 27 3.36 13.99 9.13
N ILE A 28 2.44 13.02 9.27
CA ILE A 28 1.34 12.77 8.31
C ILE A 28 0.47 14.02 8.15
N LEU A 29 0.05 14.63 9.26
CA LEU A 29 -0.79 15.83 9.24
C LEU A 29 -0.09 17.00 8.55
N ALA A 30 1.20 17.20 8.80
CA ALA A 30 1.99 18.26 8.17
C ALA A 30 2.09 18.12 6.64
N LYS A 31 1.94 16.90 6.12
CA LYS A 31 2.21 16.57 4.71
C LYS A 31 0.98 15.99 3.99
N LYS A 32 -0.23 16.27 4.49
CA LYS A 32 -1.52 15.80 3.95
C LYS A 32 -1.83 16.24 2.51
N ALA A 33 -1.07 17.18 1.94
CA ALA A 33 -1.25 17.74 0.60
C ALA A 33 -0.48 17.01 -0.52
N LEU A 34 -0.15 15.73 -0.34
CA LEU A 34 0.69 14.99 -1.29
C LEU A 34 -0.11 14.24 -2.37
N THR A 35 0.45 14.16 -3.58
CA THR A 35 -0.10 13.38 -4.70
C THR A 35 -0.26 11.90 -4.33
N LEU A 36 -1.27 11.21 -4.88
CA LEU A 36 -1.55 9.78 -4.65
C LEU A 36 -0.33 8.86 -4.76
N ALA A 37 0.61 9.14 -5.67
CA ALA A 37 1.85 8.39 -5.81
C ALA A 37 2.75 8.53 -4.56
N ARG A 38 2.89 9.76 -4.05
CA ARG A 38 3.69 10.06 -2.86
C ARG A 38 3.07 9.48 -1.60
N LEU A 39 1.74 9.44 -1.49
CA LEU A 39 1.02 8.76 -0.39
C LEU A 39 1.33 7.25 -0.33
N ARG A 40 1.69 6.61 -1.45
CA ARG A 40 2.00 5.17 -1.52
C ARG A 40 3.43 4.83 -1.11
N GLU A 41 4.40 5.71 -1.39
CA GLU A 41 5.79 5.56 -0.92
C GLU A 41 5.98 5.96 0.55
N TRP A 42 5.14 6.89 1.00
CA TRP A 42 5.18 7.48 2.32
C TRP A 42 5.26 6.53 3.52
N PRO A 43 4.46 5.45 3.58
CA PRO A 43 4.56 4.54 4.71
C PRO A 43 5.91 3.80 4.75
N ARG A 44 6.61 3.63 3.61
CA ARG A 44 8.00 3.13 3.61
C ARG A 44 8.98 4.19 4.15
N ASP A 45 8.78 5.46 3.79
CA ASP A 45 9.59 6.56 4.33
C ASP A 45 9.45 6.69 5.85
N LEU A 46 8.22 6.56 6.38
CA LEU A 46 7.95 6.54 7.83
C LEU A 46 8.65 5.37 8.51
N GLN A 47 8.60 4.18 7.88
CA GLN A 47 9.28 2.99 8.40
C GLN A 47 10.79 3.23 8.54
N ALA A 48 11.42 3.83 7.52
CA ALA A 48 12.84 4.14 7.51
C ALA A 48 13.23 5.24 8.52
N ARG A 49 12.42 6.30 8.65
CA ARG A 49 12.71 7.44 9.54
C ARG A 49 12.55 7.11 11.02
N TYR A 50 11.53 6.32 11.36
CA TYR A 50 11.14 6.08 12.75
C TYR A 50 11.49 4.68 13.24
N GLY A 51 12.05 3.82 12.38
CA GLY A 51 12.34 2.42 12.73
C GLY A 51 11.09 1.61 13.09
N ALA A 52 9.91 2.09 12.66
CA ALA A 52 8.63 1.52 13.03
C ALA A 52 8.39 0.18 12.32
N SER A 53 7.60 -0.71 12.93
CA SER A 53 7.16 -1.94 12.27
C SER A 53 6.08 -1.65 11.22
N GLU A 54 5.95 -2.53 10.22
CA GLU A 54 4.86 -2.47 9.23
C GLU A 54 3.47 -2.31 9.89
N ARG A 55 3.23 -3.00 11.01
CA ARG A 55 1.96 -2.94 11.74
C ARG A 55 1.71 -1.56 12.33
N GLN A 56 2.72 -0.94 12.94
CA GLN A 56 2.61 0.40 13.52
C GLN A 56 2.33 1.44 12.42
N VAL A 57 3.04 1.35 11.29
CA VAL A 57 2.82 2.25 10.15
C VAL A 57 1.41 2.08 9.56
N CYS A 58 0.96 0.85 9.33
CA CYS A 58 -0.38 0.57 8.81
C CYS A 58 -1.48 1.07 9.75
N PHE A 59 -1.29 0.88 11.06
CA PHE A 59 -2.22 1.36 12.08
C PHE A 59 -2.30 2.89 12.12
N ALA A 60 -1.14 3.56 12.15
CA ALA A 60 -1.08 5.02 12.16
C ALA A 60 -1.68 5.66 10.90
N GLN A 61 -1.53 5.04 9.73
CA GLN A 61 -2.09 5.54 8.47
C GLN A 61 -3.50 5.03 8.15
N GLN A 62 -4.06 4.12 8.94
CA GLN A 62 -5.32 3.43 8.64
C GLN A 62 -5.33 2.74 7.26
N VAL A 63 -4.19 2.18 6.86
CA VAL A 63 -4.04 1.45 5.59
C VAL A 63 -4.03 -0.05 5.88
N SER A 64 -4.73 -0.83 5.05
CA SER A 64 -4.68 -2.28 5.16
C SER A 64 -3.29 -2.83 4.82
N SER A 65 -2.85 -3.87 5.53
CA SER A 65 -1.55 -4.50 5.30
C SER A 65 -1.41 -5.05 3.87
N SER A 66 -2.51 -5.46 3.24
CA SER A 66 -2.54 -5.86 1.82
C SER A 66 -2.19 -4.69 0.89
N SER A 67 -2.75 -3.50 1.15
CA SER A 67 -2.47 -2.30 0.37
C SER A 67 -1.06 -1.78 0.59
N PHE A 68 -0.53 -1.88 1.81
CA PHE A 68 0.87 -1.53 2.11
C PHE A 68 1.89 -2.47 1.45
N ARG A 69 1.56 -3.77 1.34
CA ARG A 69 2.39 -4.76 0.64
C ARG A 69 2.22 -4.72 -0.88
N CYS A 70 1.12 -4.16 -1.36
CA CYS A 70 0.85 -4.03 -2.78
C CYS A 70 1.94 -3.17 -3.44
N ARG A 71 2.87 -3.83 -4.13
CA ARG A 71 3.74 -3.17 -5.10
C ARG A 71 2.92 -3.01 -6.36
N PHE A 72 2.48 -1.79 -6.64
CA PHE A 72 2.10 -1.41 -7.99
C PHE A 72 3.36 -1.45 -8.84
N VAL A 73 3.66 -2.60 -9.42
CA VAL A 73 4.50 -2.64 -10.61
C VAL A 73 3.61 -2.01 -11.66
N ALA A 74 3.99 -0.82 -12.16
CA ALA A 74 3.49 -0.38 -13.45
C ALA A 74 4.08 -1.35 -14.47
N ALA A 75 3.48 -2.55 -14.55
CA ALA A 75 3.79 -3.45 -15.63
C ALA A 75 3.53 -2.66 -16.91
N ASP A 76 4.42 -2.82 -17.88
CA ASP A 76 4.24 -2.16 -19.16
C ASP A 76 3.04 -2.82 -19.86
N ASP A 77 1.84 -2.39 -19.50
CA ASP A 77 0.59 -2.88 -20.07
C ASP A 77 0.38 -2.28 -21.48
N SER A 78 1.37 -1.61 -22.07
CA SER A 78 1.27 -1.06 -23.42
C SER A 78 0.91 -2.14 -24.44
N ALA A 79 1.59 -3.29 -24.38
CA ALA A 79 1.31 -4.44 -25.24
C ALA A 79 -0.11 -4.99 -25.02
N LEU A 80 -0.55 -5.10 -23.75
CA LEU A 80 -1.89 -5.55 -23.40
C LEU A 80 -2.97 -4.57 -23.89
N ARG A 81 -2.76 -3.27 -23.70
CA ARG A 81 -3.67 -2.20 -24.15
C ARG A 81 -3.77 -2.16 -25.67
N LEU A 82 -2.64 -2.26 -26.36
CA LEU A 82 -2.61 -2.32 -27.82
C LEU A 82 -3.41 -3.52 -28.32
N ARG A 83 -3.20 -4.70 -27.72
CA ARG A 83 -3.90 -5.91 -28.12
C ARG A 83 -5.41 -5.85 -27.87
N ILE A 84 -5.83 -5.29 -26.73
CA ILE A 84 -7.25 -5.04 -26.46
C ILE A 84 -7.85 -4.15 -27.55
N LYS A 85 -7.14 -3.10 -27.95
CA LYS A 85 -7.58 -2.17 -29.00
C LYS A 85 -7.75 -2.89 -30.34
N GLU A 86 -6.77 -3.69 -30.75
CA GLU A 86 -6.85 -4.52 -31.98
C GLU A 86 -8.05 -5.47 -31.97
N ILE A 87 -8.32 -6.14 -30.84
CA ILE A 87 -9.46 -7.07 -30.71
C ILE A 87 -10.79 -6.32 -30.84
N ILE A 88 -10.91 -5.14 -30.22
CA ILE A 88 -12.14 -4.34 -30.28
C ILE A 88 -12.34 -3.77 -31.69
N GLU A 89 -11.28 -3.27 -32.34
CA GLU A 89 -11.32 -2.75 -33.71
C GLU A 89 -11.72 -3.82 -34.72
N THR A 90 -11.19 -5.04 -34.58
CA THR A 90 -11.55 -6.16 -35.46
C THR A 90 -12.91 -6.77 -35.15
N ARG A 91 -13.38 -6.70 -33.89
CA ARG A 91 -14.58 -7.40 -33.41
C ARG A 91 -15.37 -6.56 -32.39
N ILE A 92 -15.99 -5.50 -32.88
CA ILE A 92 -16.69 -4.47 -32.08
C ILE A 92 -17.78 -5.05 -31.14
N HIS A 93 -18.41 -6.17 -31.48
CA HIS A 93 -19.45 -6.80 -30.64
C HIS A 93 -18.93 -7.60 -29.44
N TYR A 94 -17.61 -7.73 -29.28
CA TYR A 94 -17.05 -8.54 -28.21
C TYR A 94 -17.11 -7.79 -26.88
N ARG A 95 -17.84 -8.37 -25.92
CA ARG A 95 -17.81 -7.93 -24.52
C ARG A 95 -16.50 -8.33 -23.83
N TYR A 96 -16.20 -7.67 -22.71
CA TYR A 96 -14.97 -7.86 -21.92
C TYR A 96 -14.63 -9.34 -21.68
N ARG A 97 -15.63 -10.21 -21.44
CA ARG A 97 -15.42 -11.64 -21.19
C ARG A 97 -14.84 -12.37 -22.39
N ARG A 98 -15.24 -12.02 -23.62
CA ARG A 98 -14.70 -12.61 -24.86
C ARG A 98 -13.30 -12.09 -25.17
N VAL A 99 -13.06 -10.80 -24.94
CA VAL A 99 -11.72 -10.20 -25.06
C VAL A 99 -10.77 -10.87 -24.07
N HIS A 100 -11.17 -11.06 -22.82
CA HIS A 100 -10.37 -11.76 -21.81
C HIS A 100 -10.02 -13.20 -22.22
N VAL A 101 -10.97 -13.97 -22.78
CA VAL A 101 -10.68 -15.33 -23.25
C VAL A 101 -9.66 -15.32 -24.39
N MET A 102 -9.70 -14.34 -25.30
CA MET A 102 -8.69 -14.21 -26.35
C MET A 102 -7.31 -13.87 -25.78
N LEU A 103 -7.25 -12.88 -24.88
CA LEU A 103 -6.00 -12.50 -24.22
C LEU A 103 -5.38 -13.64 -23.41
N ARG A 104 -6.19 -14.48 -22.77
CA ARG A 104 -5.71 -15.67 -22.04
C ARG A 104 -5.15 -16.73 -23.00
N ARG A 105 -5.75 -16.92 -24.17
CA ARG A 105 -5.22 -17.84 -25.20
C ARG A 105 -3.89 -17.36 -25.76
N GLU A 106 -3.69 -16.05 -25.81
CA GLU A 106 -2.45 -15.42 -26.27
C GLU A 106 -1.36 -15.36 -25.17
N GLY A 107 -1.67 -15.81 -23.95
CA GLY A 107 -0.73 -15.79 -22.83
C GLY A 107 -0.49 -14.41 -22.22
N LEU A 108 -1.26 -13.39 -22.62
CA LEU A 108 -1.13 -12.01 -22.14
C LEU A 108 -1.81 -11.78 -20.78
N VAL A 109 -2.71 -12.67 -20.38
CA VAL A 109 -3.43 -12.60 -19.09
C VAL A 109 -3.53 -14.00 -18.49
N GLY A 110 -3.08 -14.16 -17.24
CA GLY A 110 -3.24 -15.37 -16.42
C GLY A 110 -4.53 -15.34 -15.62
#